data_AF-A0A1S1HT82-F1
#
_entry.id   AF-A0A1S1HT82-F1
#
_cell.length_a   1.000
_cell.length_b   1.000
_cell.length_c   1.000
_cell.angle_alpha   90.00
_cell.angle_beta   90.00
_cell.angle_gamma   90.00
#
_symmetry.space_group_name_H-M   'P 1'
#
loop_
_entity.id
_entity.type
_entity.pdbx_description
1 polymer ?
#
loop_
_entity_poly.entity_id
_entity_poly.type
_entity_poly.pdbx_seq_one_letter_code
_entity_poly.pdbx_strand_id
1 'polypeptide(L)'
;MPSTTDFDTWLDDVDSDHEEVIALYEAVLDVSDRGLYKCVKGNKYDTWVVSSNHHSENLFLASETARDTFLALIKKRLCGGEDVESWYGFQRNMSNEHS
;
A
#
# COMPACT_ATOMS: atom_id res chain seq x y z
N MET A 1 -13.02 20.54 6.52
CA MET A 1 -11.64 20.17 6.93
C MET A 1 -11.56 18.66 6.89
N PRO A 2 -10.78 18.03 6.00
CA PRO A 2 -10.52 16.61 6.14
C PRO A 2 -9.14 16.47 6.80
N SER A 3 -9.10 16.26 8.12
CA SER A 3 -7.85 16.00 8.85
C SER A 3 -7.76 14.53 9.30
N THR A 4 -8.20 13.66 8.41
CA THR A 4 -7.96 12.22 8.43
C THR A 4 -7.70 11.91 6.97
N THR A 5 -6.43 11.65 6.60
CA THR A 5 -6.08 11.25 5.24
C THR A 5 -6.99 10.11 4.84
N ASP A 6 -7.84 10.35 3.84
CA ASP A 6 -8.78 9.35 3.37
C ASP A 6 -7.98 8.28 2.64
N PHE A 7 -7.95 7.07 3.19
CA PHE A 7 -7.22 5.95 2.61
C PHE A 7 -7.65 5.72 1.17
N ASP A 8 -8.93 5.95 0.87
CA ASP A 8 -9.45 5.77 -0.46
C ASP A 8 -8.88 6.80 -1.44
N THR A 9 -8.79 8.07 -1.03
CA THR A 9 -8.19 9.13 -1.84
C THR A 9 -6.69 8.90 -2.05
N TRP A 10 -5.98 8.41 -1.03
CA TRP A 10 -4.55 8.12 -1.18
C TRP A 10 -4.32 6.95 -2.12
N LEU A 11 -5.17 5.92 -2.10
CA LEU A 11 -5.07 4.79 -3.03
C LEU A 11 -5.47 5.15 -4.47
N ASP A 12 -6.12 6.30 -4.72
CA ASP A 12 -6.52 6.71 -6.07
C ASP A 12 -5.33 7.09 -6.96
N ASP A 13 -4.18 7.53 -6.39
CA ASP A 13 -2.97 7.83 -7.18
C ASP A 13 -1.95 6.66 -7.23
N VAL A 14 -2.31 5.49 -6.70
CA VAL A 14 -1.49 4.27 -6.82
C VAL A 14 -1.75 3.62 -8.17
N ASP A 15 -0.71 3.32 -8.96
CA ASP A 15 -0.92 2.60 -10.21
C ASP A 15 -1.43 1.19 -9.92
N SER A 16 -2.27 0.69 -10.81
CA SER A 16 -2.78 -0.68 -10.74
C SER A 16 -1.75 -1.71 -11.21
N ASP A 17 -0.50 -1.30 -11.43
CA ASP A 17 0.59 -2.20 -11.78
C ASP A 17 0.91 -3.14 -10.62
N HIS A 18 0.98 -4.43 -10.93
CA HIS A 18 1.24 -5.50 -9.98
C HIS A 18 2.52 -5.29 -9.16
N GLU A 19 3.58 -4.75 -9.77
CA GLU A 19 4.83 -4.40 -9.07
C GLU A 19 4.66 -3.24 -8.08
N GLU A 20 3.83 -2.24 -8.40
CA GLU A 20 3.55 -1.13 -7.48
C GLU A 20 2.66 -1.57 -6.30
N VAL A 21 1.62 -2.35 -6.59
CA VAL A 21 0.68 -2.84 -5.58
C VAL A 21 1.38 -3.72 -4.54
N ILE A 22 2.23 -4.66 -4.96
CA ILE A 22 2.98 -5.51 -4.03
C ILE A 22 4.01 -4.70 -3.24
N ALA A 23 4.71 -3.75 -3.88
CA ALA A 23 5.68 -2.90 -3.22
C ALA A 23 5.04 -2.06 -2.11
N LEU A 24 3.87 -1.47 -2.37
CA LEU A 24 3.10 -0.74 -1.37
C LEU A 24 2.68 -1.64 -0.21
N TYR A 25 2.12 -2.82 -0.52
CA TYR A 25 1.64 -3.76 0.49
C TYR A 25 2.78 -4.23 1.42
N GLU A 26 3.90 -4.67 0.85
CA GLU A 26 5.07 -5.10 1.61
C GLU A 26 5.71 -3.96 2.40
N ALA A 27 5.79 -2.74 1.83
CA ALA A 27 6.31 -1.58 2.55
C ALA A 27 5.54 -1.40 3.86
N VAL A 28 4.21 -1.43 3.81
CA VAL A 28 3.35 -1.23 4.99
C VAL A 28 3.40 -2.42 5.94
N LEU A 29 3.39 -3.65 5.42
CA LEU A 29 3.40 -4.88 6.21
C LEU A 29 4.70 -5.03 7.01
N ASP A 30 5.84 -4.93 6.33
CA ASP A 30 7.17 -5.12 6.93
C ASP A 30 7.74 -3.84 7.55
N VAL A 31 7.07 -2.70 7.36
CA VAL A 31 7.56 -1.38 7.76
C VAL A 31 8.94 -1.13 7.15
N SER A 32 8.99 -1.21 5.83
CA SER A 32 10.23 -1.19 5.07
C SER A 32 10.16 -0.26 3.85
N ASP A 33 11.28 -0.20 3.13
CA ASP A 33 11.45 0.56 1.90
C ASP A 33 11.37 -0.42 0.72
N ARG A 34 10.38 -0.22 -0.17
CA ARG A 34 10.05 -1.11 -1.29
C ARG A 34 9.64 -0.31 -2.50
N GLY A 35 10.43 -0.39 -3.56
CA GLY A 35 10.15 0.29 -4.83
C GLY A 35 10.03 1.80 -4.63
N LEU A 36 8.82 2.32 -4.86
CA LEU A 36 8.50 3.75 -4.74
C LEU A 36 7.85 4.11 -3.41
N TYR A 37 7.62 3.12 -2.55
CA TYR A 37 6.94 3.27 -1.27
C TYR A 37 7.87 3.02 -0.11
N LYS A 38 7.66 3.79 0.95
CA LYS A 38 8.43 3.67 2.17
C LYS A 38 7.53 3.84 3.36
N CYS A 39 7.52 2.82 4.23
CA CYS A 39 6.85 2.88 5.52
C CYS A 39 7.89 2.97 6.63
N VAL A 40 7.68 3.90 7.56
CA VAL A 40 8.53 4.05 8.74
C VAL A 40 7.66 4.15 9.99
N LYS A 41 8.19 3.72 11.13
CA LYS A 41 7.54 3.97 12.42
C LYS A 41 7.53 5.48 12.70
N GLY A 42 6.38 5.96 13.15
CA GLY A 42 6.20 7.35 13.57
C GLY A 42 6.79 7.62 14.95
N ASN A 43 6.71 8.88 15.38
CA ASN A 43 7.26 9.35 16.66
C ASN A 43 6.46 8.89 17.89
N LYS A 44 5.23 8.41 17.69
CA LYS A 44 4.39 7.85 18.75
C LYS A 44 4.39 6.33 18.65
N TYR A 45 4.25 5.66 19.79
CA TYR A 45 4.01 4.21 19.82
C TYR A 45 2.87 3.86 18.89
N ASP A 46 3.06 2.79 18.11
CA ASP A 46 2.06 2.21 17.22
C ASP A 46 1.52 3.20 16.16
N THR A 47 2.40 4.07 15.66
CA THR A 47 2.10 4.92 14.50
C THR A 47 3.08 4.64 13.37
N TRP A 48 2.62 4.82 12.13
CA TRP A 48 3.45 4.68 10.93
C TRP A 48 3.20 5.83 9.96
N VAL A 49 4.20 6.11 9.15
CA VAL A 49 4.14 7.08 8.06
C VAL A 49 4.49 6.34 6.78
N VAL A 50 3.56 6.35 5.83
CA VAL A 50 3.76 5.83 4.48
C VAL A 50 4.00 7.02 3.57
N SER A 51 5.10 6.95 2.84
CA SER A 51 5.52 7.95 1.87
C SER A 51 5.69 7.27 0.52
N SER A 52 5.49 8.04 -0.55
CA SER A 52 5.69 7.57 -1.92
C SER A 52 6.38 8.66 -2.72
N ASN A 53 7.10 8.27 -3.77
CA ASN A 53 7.59 9.23 -4.75
C ASN A 53 6.48 9.79 -5.65
N HIS A 54 5.31 9.14 -5.71
CA HIS A 54 4.14 9.60 -6.47
C HIS A 54 3.28 10.60 -5.70
N HIS A 55 3.21 10.44 -4.37
CA HIS A 55 2.40 11.30 -3.53
C HIS A 55 3.23 12.45 -2.97
N SER A 56 2.70 13.67 -3.09
CA SER A 56 3.28 14.84 -2.40
C SER A 56 3.03 14.80 -0.89
N GLU A 57 1.99 14.07 -0.46
CA GLU A 57 1.58 13.96 0.92
C GLU A 57 1.83 12.55 1.48
N ASN A 58 2.33 12.52 2.71
CA ASN A 58 2.52 11.28 3.45
C ASN A 58 1.19 10.82 4.06
N LEU A 59 0.94 9.52 4.02
CA LEU A 59 -0.17 8.87 4.70
C LEU A 59 0.24 8.52 6.14
N PHE A 60 -0.56 8.96 7.10
CA PHE A 60 -0.33 8.69 8.52
C PHE A 60 -1.25 7.58 9.02
N LEU A 61 -0.66 6.47 9.46
CA LEU A 61 -1.36 5.37 10.10
C LEU A 61 -1.26 5.54 11.61
N ALA A 62 -2.36 5.96 12.23
CA ALA A 62 -2.38 6.41 13.63
C ALA A 62 -2.49 5.27 14.67
N SER A 63 -2.63 4.02 14.24
CA SER A 63 -2.74 2.83 15.09
C SER A 63 -2.52 1.56 14.28
N GLU A 64 -2.32 0.42 14.96
CA GLU A 64 -2.28 -0.90 14.29
C GLU A 64 -3.57 -1.15 13.50
N THR A 65 -4.73 -0.80 14.07
CA THR A 65 -6.02 -0.89 13.39
C THR A 65 -6.05 -0.07 12.10
N ALA A 66 -5.46 1.12 12.08
CA ALA A 66 -5.36 1.95 10.88
C ALA A 66 -4.49 1.28 9.81
N ARG A 67 -3.35 0.69 10.22
CA ARG A 67 -2.48 -0.07 9.31
C ARG A 67 -3.19 -1.29 8.74
N ASP A 68 -3.83 -2.09 9.58
CA ASP A 68 -4.51 -3.31 9.15
C ASP A 68 -5.72 -2.98 8.24
N THR A 69 -6.43 -1.87 8.54
CA THR A 69 -7.49 -1.36 7.67
C THR A 69 -6.93 -0.94 6.30
N PHE A 70 -5.78 -0.27 6.27
CA PHE A 70 -5.14 0.15 5.03
C PHE A 70 -4.69 -1.05 4.18
N LEU A 71 -4.07 -2.06 4.80
CA LEU A 71 -3.71 -3.32 4.14
C LEU A 71 -4.95 -4.05 3.58
N ALA A 72 -6.06 -4.06 4.34
CA ALA A 72 -7.31 -4.65 3.88
C ALA A 72 -7.92 -3.88 2.70
N LEU A 73 -7.78 -2.55 2.66
CA LEU A 73 -8.24 -1.73 1.54
C LEU A 73 -7.41 -1.97 0.27
N ILE A 74 -6.08 -2.07 0.38
CA ILE A 74 -5.21 -2.46 -0.75
C ILE A 74 -5.71 -3.79 -1.33
N LYS A 75 -5.87 -4.80 -0.46
CA LYS A 75 -6.35 -6.13 -0.85
C LYS A 75 -7.71 -6.06 -1.56
N LYS A 76 -8.66 -5.30 -1.01
CA LYS A 76 -10.03 -5.21 -1.54
C LYS A 76 -10.10 -4.42 -2.85
N ARG A 77 -9.40 -3.28 -2.95
CA ARG A 77 -9.51 -2.35 -4.08
C ARG A 77 -8.60 -2.72 -5.24
N LEU A 78 -7.35 -3.08 -4.95
CA LEU A 78 -6.33 -3.30 -5.97
C LEU A 78 -6.23 -4.77 -6.36
N CYS A 79 -6.48 -5.69 -5.41
CA CYS A 79 -6.41 -7.14 -5.66
C CYS A 79 -7.78 -7.83 -5.76
N GLY A 80 -8.88 -7.08 -5.82
CA GLY A 80 -10.23 -7.65 -5.91
C GLY A 80 -10.66 -8.48 -4.69
N GLY A 81 -9.98 -8.35 -3.55
CA GLY A 81 -10.20 -9.12 -2.33
C GLY A 81 -9.41 -10.42 -2.24
N GLU A 82 -8.66 -10.79 -3.28
CA GLU A 82 -7.77 -11.94 -3.27
C GLU A 82 -6.52 -11.67 -2.44
N ASP A 83 -5.88 -12.73 -1.96
CA ASP A 83 -4.58 -12.63 -1.31
C ASP A 83 -3.55 -11.91 -2.20
N VAL A 84 -2.83 -10.93 -1.64
CA VAL A 84 -1.99 -10.01 -2.44
C VAL A 84 -0.82 -10.74 -3.09
N GLU A 85 -0.17 -11.67 -2.38
CA GLU A 85 0.92 -12.48 -2.94
C GLU A 85 0.42 -13.39 -4.05
N SER A 86 -0.75 -14.00 -3.85
CA SER A 86 -1.39 -14.87 -4.85
C SER A 86 -1.81 -14.08 -6.10
N TRP A 87 -2.42 -12.90 -5.91
CA TRP A 87 -2.80 -11.99 -6.99
C TRP A 87 -1.57 -11.50 -7.76
N TYR A 88 -0.51 -11.08 -7.06
CA TYR A 88 0.74 -10.64 -7.67
C TYR A 88 1.37 -11.77 -8.52
N GLY A 89 1.44 -12.99 -7.98
CA GLY A 89 1.96 -14.16 -8.71
C GLY A 89 1.17 -14.44 -9.99
N PHE A 90 -0.16 -14.32 -9.94
CA PHE A 90 -1.02 -14.48 -11.11
C PHE A 90 -0.79 -13.38 -12.17
N GLN A 91 -0.79 -12.10 -11.75
CA GLN A 91 -0.56 -10.97 -12.67
C GLN A 91 0.82 -11.06 -13.32
N ARG A 92 1.85 -11.38 -12.53
CA ARG A 92 3.22 -11.53 -13.03
C ARG A 92 3.34 -12.66 -14.04
N ASN A 93 2.68 -13.80 -13.80
CA ASN A 93 2.69 -14.91 -14.76
C ASN A 93 1.99 -14.52 -16.07
N MET A 94 0.83 -13.86 -16.01
CA MET A 94 0.14 -13.38 -17.20
C MET A 94 0.97 -12.34 -17.98
N SER A 95 1.65 -11.44 -17.27
CA SER A 95 2.54 -10.45 -17.89
C SER A 95 3.72 -11.11 -18.63
N ASN A 96 4.32 -12.15 -18.02
CA ASN A 96 5.43 -12.90 -18.62
C ASN A 96 5.00 -13.82 -19.78
N GLU A 97 3.76 -14.34 -19.79
CA GLU A 97 3.23 -15.17 -20.88
C GLU A 97 2.98 -14.37 -22.17
N HIS A 98 2.91 -13.04 -22.06
CA HIS A 98 2.69 -12.13 -23.18
C HIS A 98 3.95 -11.40 -23.69
N SER A 99 5.14 -11.75 -23.18
CA SER A 99 6.46 -11.26 -23.65
C SER A 99 7.19 -12.25 -24.54
#